data_AF-A0A6G5NIE3-F1
#
_entry.id   AF-A0A6G5NIE3-F1
#
_cell.length_a   1.000
_cell.length_b   1.000
_cell.length_c   1.000
_cell.angle_alpha   90.00
_cell.angle_beta   90.00
_cell.angle_gamma   90.00
#
_symmetry.space_group_name_H-M   'P 1'
#
loop_
_entity.id
_entity.type
_entity.pdbx_description
1 polymer ?
#
loop_
_entity_poly.entity_id
_entity_poly.type
_entity_poly.pdbx_seq_one_letter_code
_entity_poly.pdbx_strand_id
1 'polypeptide(L)'
;MTKELLIENSIIMFFMLMILFNLMINIKNFNPILTMLNMIFYCLIICMNISLWKSNFLYSIILFLIMVSGLLIIFLYFSSLISNEQFNFNLNKLLLTNFLMNFSIFMMLNYKLNFMNLMMKKFNMLEINLIVKLNSTFYQNFINMYEYPFNNMTIISMLYLLISLFSIIKICSIKSLMLRKIN
;
A
#
# COMPACT_ATOMS: atom_id res chain seq x y z
N MET A 1 4.16 26.44 -0.77
CA MET A 1 3.30 25.35 -1.30
C MET A 1 4.03 24.42 -2.26
N THR A 2 4.45 24.82 -3.46
CA THR A 2 5.05 23.88 -4.44
C THR A 2 6.41 23.31 -4.02
N LYS A 3 7.28 24.12 -3.40
CA LYS A 3 8.55 23.61 -2.82
C LYS A 3 8.31 22.66 -1.64
N GLU A 4 7.32 22.93 -0.80
CA GLU A 4 6.97 22.07 0.35
C GLU A 4 6.39 20.73 -0.13
N LEU A 5 5.47 20.73 -1.09
CA LEU A 5 4.93 19.51 -1.72
C LEU A 5 6.02 18.64 -2.37
N LEU A 6 7.07 19.28 -2.91
CA LEU A 6 8.21 18.56 -3.49
C LEU A 6 9.13 17.97 -2.43
N ILE A 7 9.35 18.70 -1.33
CA ILE A 7 10.04 18.19 -0.15
C ILE A 7 9.27 16.98 0.39
N GLU A 8 7.95 17.10 0.57
CA GLU A 8 7.07 16.02 1.01
C GLU A 8 7.17 14.80 0.08
N ASN A 9 7.03 14.96 -1.24
CA ASN A 9 7.17 13.85 -2.19
C ASN A 9 8.55 13.19 -2.14
N SER A 10 9.62 13.96 -1.96
CA SER A 10 10.99 13.41 -1.83
C SER A 10 11.18 12.65 -0.52
N ILE A 11 10.58 13.13 0.58
CA ILE A 11 10.56 12.46 1.88
C ILE A 11 9.78 11.16 1.78
N ILE A 12 8.67 11.14 1.04
CA ILE A 12 7.85 9.93 0.94
C ILE A 12 8.49 8.89 0.02
N MET A 13 9.12 9.30 -1.09
CA MET A 13 10.00 8.43 -1.88
C MET A 13 11.10 7.80 -1.02
N PHE A 14 11.67 8.59 -0.11
CA PHE A 14 12.67 8.12 0.83
C PHE A 14 12.10 7.08 1.80
N PHE A 15 10.94 7.35 2.40
CA PHE A 15 10.25 6.39 3.26
C PHE A 15 9.90 5.09 2.53
N MET A 16 9.51 5.15 1.26
CA MET A 16 9.22 3.96 0.44
C MET A 16 10.47 3.08 0.25
N LEU A 17 11.66 3.68 0.11
CA LEU A 17 12.92 2.94 0.04
C LEU A 17 13.28 2.27 1.38
N MET A 18 13.00 2.93 2.52
CA MET A 18 13.20 2.34 3.85
C MET A 18 12.35 1.09 4.07
N ILE A 19 11.13 1.09 3.53
CA ILE A 19 10.21 -0.04 3.71
C ILE A 19 10.60 -1.23 2.83
N LEU A 20 11.04 -1.00 1.59
CA LEU A 20 11.60 -2.06 0.75
C LEU A 20 12.79 -2.76 1.43
N PHE A 21 13.58 -2.01 2.20
CA PHE A 21 14.65 -2.57 2.99
C PHE A 21 14.16 -3.43 4.17
N ASN A 22 13.15 -2.96 4.91
CA ASN A 22 12.53 -3.74 5.99
C ASN A 22 11.90 -5.04 5.51
N LEU A 23 11.35 -5.07 4.29
CA LEU A 23 10.82 -6.30 3.68
C LEU A 23 11.93 -7.32 3.39
N MET A 24 13.12 -6.87 2.95
CA MET A 24 14.26 -7.75 2.70
C MET A 24 14.85 -8.36 3.99
N ILE A 25 14.78 -7.63 5.12
CA ILE A 25 15.24 -8.14 6.43
C ILE A 25 14.37 -9.31 6.92
N ASN A 26 13.05 -9.23 6.68
CA ASN A 26 12.10 -10.21 7.20
C ASN A 26 12.06 -11.54 6.44
N ILE A 27 12.76 -11.67 5.29
CA ILE A 27 12.79 -12.93 4.51
C ILE A 27 13.51 -14.05 5.28
N LYS A 28 14.42 -13.72 6.20
CA LYS A 28 15.20 -14.70 6.94
C LYS A 28 14.55 -15.13 8.26
N ASN A 29 13.79 -14.24 8.88
CA ASN A 29 13.08 -14.46 10.14
C ASN A 29 11.59 -14.13 9.91
N PHE A 30 10.87 -15.08 9.31
CA PHE A 30 9.44 -14.93 9.00
C PHE A 30 8.60 -14.96 10.29
N ASN A 31 8.57 -13.83 11.00
CA ASN A 31 7.64 -13.62 12.09
C ASN A 31 6.41 -12.87 11.53
N PRO A 32 5.22 -13.50 11.50
CA PRO A 32 4.06 -12.92 10.82
C PRO A 32 3.62 -11.60 11.44
N ILE A 33 3.79 -11.44 12.75
CA ILE A 33 3.53 -10.17 13.47
C ILE A 33 4.38 -9.03 12.92
N LEU A 34 5.66 -9.27 12.64
CA LEU A 34 6.53 -8.25 12.07
C LEU A 34 6.25 -7.96 10.62
N THR A 35 5.89 -8.99 9.84
CA THR A 35 5.43 -8.76 8.47
C THR A 35 4.14 -7.93 8.46
N MET A 36 3.24 -8.14 9.43
CA MET A 36 2.02 -7.34 9.58
C MET A 36 2.33 -5.89 9.93
N LEU A 37 3.20 -5.65 10.92
CA LEU A 37 3.61 -4.30 11.31
C LEU A 37 4.28 -3.56 10.15
N ASN A 38 5.16 -4.21 9.40
CA ASN A 38 5.79 -3.62 8.22
C ASN A 38 4.78 -3.29 7.13
N MET A 39 3.78 -4.13 6.91
CA MET A 39 2.69 -3.85 5.96
C MET A 39 1.82 -2.67 6.39
N ILE A 40 1.53 -2.50 7.69
CA ILE A 40 0.77 -1.33 8.19
C ILE A 40 1.53 -0.03 7.89
N PHE A 41 2.82 0.03 8.20
CA PHE A 41 3.65 1.21 7.90
C PHE A 41 3.71 1.51 6.41
N TYR A 42 3.85 0.47 5.57
CA TYR A 42 3.81 0.62 4.11
C TYR A 42 2.51 1.25 3.63
N CYS A 43 1.36 0.77 4.14
CA CYS A 43 0.04 1.27 3.75
C CYS A 43 -0.16 2.74 4.12
N LEU A 44 0.29 3.16 5.31
CA LEU A 44 0.21 4.55 5.74
C LEU A 44 0.96 5.49 4.78
N ILE A 45 2.16 5.07 4.36
CA ILE A 45 3.02 5.85 3.46
C ILE A 45 2.44 5.92 2.04
N ILE A 46 1.81 4.84 1.55
CA ILE A 46 1.07 4.87 0.28
C ILE A 46 -0.15 5.79 0.36
N CYS A 47 -0.92 5.74 1.45
CA CYS A 47 -2.09 6.60 1.61
C CYS A 47 -1.71 8.09 1.57
N MET A 48 -0.58 8.45 2.20
CA MET A 48 -0.02 9.80 2.16
C MET A 48 0.51 10.19 0.77
N ASN A 49 1.07 9.26 -0.01
CA ASN A 49 1.46 9.55 -1.40
C ASN A 49 0.25 9.88 -2.29
N ILE A 50 -0.81 9.09 -2.16
CA ILE A 50 -1.99 9.22 -3.02
C ILE A 50 -2.77 10.48 -2.70
N SER A 51 -2.81 10.88 -1.43
CA SER A 51 -3.43 12.15 -1.02
C SER A 51 -2.72 13.37 -1.59
N LEU A 52 -1.39 13.32 -1.79
CA LEU A 52 -0.63 14.43 -2.39
C LEU A 52 -0.83 14.56 -3.90
N TRP A 53 -1.09 13.45 -4.59
CA TRP A 53 -1.14 13.43 -6.07
C TRP A 53 -2.54 13.70 -6.64
N LYS A 54 -3.59 13.55 -5.83
CA LYS A 54 -4.98 13.74 -6.28
C LYS A 54 -5.61 14.91 -5.54
N SER A 55 -6.36 15.73 -6.28
CA SER A 55 -7.19 16.80 -5.71
C SER A 55 -8.29 16.28 -4.79
N ASN A 56 -8.61 14.97 -4.82
CA ASN A 56 -9.61 14.33 -3.98
C ASN A 56 -8.99 13.27 -3.05
N PHE A 57 -9.17 13.45 -1.73
CA PHE A 57 -8.75 12.53 -0.68
C PHE A 57 -9.56 11.22 -0.61
N LEU A 58 -10.67 11.11 -1.35
CA LEU A 58 -11.58 9.97 -1.23
C LEU A 58 -10.92 8.64 -1.64
N TYR A 59 -10.01 8.65 -2.62
CA TYR A 59 -9.26 7.45 -3.00
C TYR A 59 -8.28 7.00 -1.91
N SER A 60 -7.56 7.93 -1.26
CA SER A 60 -6.68 7.59 -0.13
C SER A 60 -7.47 7.03 1.05
N ILE A 61 -8.68 7.52 1.31
CA ILE A 61 -9.54 7.03 2.39
C ILE A 61 -10.06 5.61 2.09
N ILE A 62 -10.54 5.34 0.86
CA ILE A 62 -10.98 3.99 0.47
C ILE A 62 -9.82 2.98 0.60
N LEU A 63 -8.62 3.34 0.12
CA LEU A 63 -7.45 2.47 0.21
C LEU A 63 -7.06 2.18 1.66
N PHE A 64 -7.11 3.19 2.53
CA PHE A 64 -6.82 3.01 3.95
C PHE A 64 -7.77 2.00 4.60
N LEU A 65 -9.08 2.12 4.35
CA LEU A 65 -10.10 1.23 4.91
C LEU A 65 -9.94 -0.23 4.45
N ILE A 66 -9.67 -0.44 3.15
CA ILE A 66 -9.48 -1.79 2.58
C ILE A 66 -8.23 -2.44 3.16
N MET A 67 -7.12 -1.69 3.32
CA MET A 67 -5.89 -2.27 3.85
C MET A 67 -5.98 -2.59 5.34
N VAL A 68 -6.58 -1.72 6.16
CA VAL A 68 -6.75 -1.99 7.60
C VAL A 68 -7.65 -3.21 7.83
N SER A 69 -8.77 -3.33 7.10
CA SER A 69 -9.68 -4.47 7.23
C SER A 69 -9.02 -5.79 6.84
N GLY A 70 -8.23 -5.84 5.75
CA GLY A 70 -7.50 -7.03 5.35
C GLY A 70 -6.43 -7.46 6.37
N LEU A 71 -5.71 -6.51 6.97
CA LEU A 71 -4.66 -6.79 7.94
C LEU A 71 -5.21 -7.35 9.27
N LEU A 72 -6.41 -6.92 9.69
CA LEU A 72 -7.08 -7.45 10.88
C LEU A 72 -7.47 -8.94 10.72
N ILE A 73 -7.92 -9.34 9.52
CA ILE A 73 -8.25 -10.75 9.24
C ILE A 73 -6.98 -11.62 9.31
N ILE A 74 -5.88 -11.13 8.75
CA ILE A 74 -4.58 -11.81 8.80
C ILE A 74 -4.07 -11.91 10.25
N PHE A 75 -4.27 -10.87 11.07
CA PHE A 75 -3.94 -10.89 12.50
C PHE A 75 -4.67 -12.00 13.26
N LEU A 76 -6.00 -12.09 13.07
CA LEU A 76 -6.81 -13.12 13.72
C LEU A 76 -6.35 -14.53 13.33
N TYR A 77 -6.11 -14.77 12.04
CA TYR A 77 -5.60 -16.05 11.55
C TYR A 77 -4.27 -16.44 12.23
N PHE A 78 -3.28 -15.54 12.26
CA PHE A 78 -1.99 -15.85 12.85
C PHE A 78 -2.02 -15.98 14.38
N SER A 79 -2.82 -15.16 15.08
CA SER A 79 -3.00 -15.30 16.54
C SER A 79 -3.58 -16.66 16.92
N SER A 80 -4.34 -17.30 16.03
CA SER A 80 -4.94 -18.61 16.28
C SER A 80 -4.00 -19.79 16.00
N LEU A 81 -2.92 -19.58 15.24
CA LEU A 81 -2.04 -20.65 14.74
C LEU A 81 -0.69 -20.74 15.44
N ILE A 82 -0.25 -19.67 16.10
CA ILE A 82 1.14 -19.55 16.53
C ILE A 82 1.26 -19.73 18.04
N SER A 83 2.01 -20.76 18.42
CA SER A 83 2.73 -20.82 19.69
C SER A 83 3.68 -19.62 19.79
N ASN A 84 3.65 -18.87 20.89
CA ASN A 84 4.46 -17.67 21.18
C ASN A 84 5.99 -17.85 20.97
N GLU A 85 6.47 -17.95 19.73
CA GLU A 85 7.89 -18.04 19.43
C GLU A 85 8.55 -16.69 19.71
N GLN A 86 9.59 -16.74 20.54
CA GLN A 86 10.34 -15.55 20.93
C GLN A 86 11.01 -14.95 19.71
N PHE A 87 10.86 -13.63 19.62
CA PHE A 87 11.33 -12.85 18.51
C PHE A 87 12.87 -12.69 18.58
N ASN A 88 13.63 -13.22 17.62
CA ASN A 88 15.09 -13.05 17.51
C ASN A 88 15.43 -12.12 16.32
N PHE A 89 15.93 -10.90 16.57
CA PHE A 89 16.37 -9.95 15.53
C PHE A 89 17.86 -10.15 15.28
N ASN A 90 18.22 -10.82 14.19
CA ASN A 90 19.61 -10.87 13.73
C ASN A 90 19.78 -9.93 12.54
N LEU A 91 20.32 -8.73 12.80
CA LEU A 91 20.68 -7.79 11.75
C LEU A 91 21.91 -8.31 10.99
N ASN A 92 21.68 -8.80 9.76
CA ASN A 92 22.76 -9.25 8.90
C ASN A 92 23.58 -8.06 8.40
N LYS A 93 24.91 -8.09 8.53
CA LYS A 93 25.80 -7.00 8.07
C LYS A 93 25.62 -6.69 6.58
N LEU A 94 25.33 -7.71 5.77
CA LEU A 94 25.03 -7.57 4.34
C LEU A 94 23.75 -6.76 4.05
N LEU A 95 22.75 -6.84 4.94
CA LEU A 95 21.55 -6.02 4.80
C LEU A 95 21.95 -4.56 5.05
N LEU A 96 22.69 -4.28 6.12
CA LEU A 96 23.09 -2.90 6.45
C LEU A 96 23.92 -2.25 5.32
N THR A 97 24.78 -3.01 4.64
CA THR A 97 25.52 -2.50 3.47
C THR A 97 24.62 -2.20 2.27
N ASN A 98 23.62 -3.06 1.99
CA ASN A 98 22.66 -2.82 0.92
C ASN A 98 21.83 -1.56 1.16
N PHE A 99 21.46 -1.30 2.42
CA PHE A 99 20.77 -0.08 2.80
C PHE A 99 21.57 1.18 2.50
N LEU A 100 22.83 1.21 2.95
CA LEU A 100 23.72 2.35 2.75
C LEU A 100 23.97 2.61 1.26
N MET A 101 24.05 1.55 0.45
CA MET A 101 24.21 1.67 -0.99
C MET A 101 22.95 2.21 -1.68
N ASN A 102 21.76 1.75 -1.27
CA ASN A 102 20.51 2.30 -1.80
C ASN A 102 20.31 3.77 -1.38
N PHE A 103 20.69 4.11 -0.15
CA PHE A 103 20.65 5.50 0.34
C PHE A 103 21.58 6.40 -0.46
N SER A 104 22.82 5.96 -0.75
CA SER A 104 23.76 6.76 -1.52
C SER A 104 23.32 6.97 -2.97
N ILE A 105 22.73 5.95 -3.60
CA ILE A 105 22.12 6.06 -4.94
C ILE A 105 20.97 7.07 -4.94
N PHE A 106 20.09 7.03 -3.94
CA PHE A 106 18.98 7.98 -3.82
C PHE A 106 19.47 9.42 -3.69
N MET A 107 20.46 9.66 -2.82
CA MET A 107 21.04 11.00 -2.64
C MET A 107 21.69 11.50 -3.93
N MET A 108 22.35 10.62 -4.68
CA MET A 108 22.99 11.01 -5.95
C MET A 108 21.96 11.33 -7.04
N LEU A 109 20.86 10.56 -7.11
CA LEU A 109 19.77 10.83 -8.04
C LEU A 109 19.09 12.18 -7.75
N ASN A 110 18.84 12.50 -6.48
CA ASN A 110 18.26 13.78 -6.08
C ASN A 110 19.16 14.96 -6.45
N TYR A 111 20.48 14.82 -6.24
CA TYR A 111 21.44 15.88 -6.55
C TYR A 111 21.51 16.15 -8.07
N LYS A 112 21.55 15.08 -8.88
CA LYS A 112 21.76 15.20 -10.33
C LYS A 112 20.52 15.65 -11.10
N LEU A 113 19.34 15.15 -10.72
CA LEU A 113 18.11 15.43 -11.46
C LEU A 113 17.44 16.75 -11.03
N ASN A 114 17.90 17.37 -9.94
CA ASN A 114 17.29 18.57 -9.37
C ASN A 114 15.76 18.49 -9.44
N PHE A 115 15.21 17.35 -8.98
CA PHE A 115 13.80 16.98 -9.13
C PHE A 115 12.86 18.11 -8.63
N MET A 116 13.34 18.87 -7.65
CA MET A 116 12.71 20.08 -7.14
C MET A 116 12.39 21.12 -8.23
N ASN A 117 13.30 21.33 -9.19
CA ASN A 117 13.13 22.32 -10.24
C ASN A 117 12.34 21.81 -11.45
N LEU A 118 12.45 20.52 -11.79
CA LEU A 118 11.77 19.93 -12.95
C LEU A 118 10.26 19.82 -12.75
N MET A 119 9.79 19.59 -11.52
CA MET A 119 8.35 19.54 -11.21
C MET A 119 7.75 20.91 -10.92
N MET A 120 8.50 21.87 -10.37
CA MET A 120 8.01 23.27 -10.24
C MET A 120 7.60 23.87 -11.60
N LYS A 121 8.29 23.49 -12.69
CA LYS A 121 7.96 24.01 -14.04
C LYS A 121 6.70 23.39 -14.65
N LYS A 122 6.28 22.20 -14.21
CA LYS A 122 5.05 21.55 -14.73
C LYS A 122 3.78 21.96 -13.99
N PHE A 123 3.89 22.52 -12.78
CA PHE A 123 2.75 22.98 -11.97
C PHE A 123 2.46 24.49 -12.10
N ASN A 124 2.89 25.13 -13.18
CA ASN A 124 2.41 26.46 -13.56
C ASN A 124 1.29 26.33 -14.59
N MET A 125 0.13 25.78 -14.19
CA MET A 125 -1.09 25.90 -14.99
C MET A 125 -2.34 25.92 -14.09
N LEU A 126 -2.94 27.10 -13.97
CA LEU A 126 -4.40 27.31 -14.07
C LEU A 126 -5.36 26.89 -12.93
N GLU A 127 -4.98 26.94 -11.64
CA GLU A 127 -5.89 26.45 -10.57
C GLU A 127 -6.42 27.50 -9.57
N ILE A 128 -6.80 28.71 -10.02
CA ILE A 128 -7.55 29.64 -9.14
C ILE A 128 -9.07 29.56 -9.39
N ASN A 129 -9.52 29.02 -10.54
CA ASN A 129 -10.95 28.91 -10.88
C ASN A 129 -11.56 27.50 -10.70
N LEU A 130 -10.86 26.55 -10.06
CA LEU A 130 -11.29 25.14 -9.98
C LEU A 130 -12.15 24.80 -8.76
N ILE A 131 -12.14 25.61 -7.69
CA ILE A 131 -12.78 25.26 -6.41
C ILE A 131 -14.29 25.00 -6.55
N VAL A 132 -14.97 25.67 -7.49
CA VAL A 132 -16.41 25.46 -7.75
C VAL A 132 -16.67 24.32 -8.75
N LYS A 133 -15.72 23.97 -9.63
CA LYS A 133 -15.80 22.83 -10.57
C LYS A 133 -15.33 21.50 -9.96
N LEU A 134 -14.60 21.56 -8.85
CA LEU A 134 -14.07 20.39 -8.15
C LEU A 134 -15.20 19.52 -7.58
N ASN A 135 -16.25 20.11 -6.99
CA ASN A 135 -17.35 19.33 -6.40
C ASN A 135 -18.17 18.51 -7.42
N SER A 136 -18.36 18.99 -8.66
CA SER A 136 -19.04 18.19 -9.69
C SER A 136 -18.14 17.10 -10.27
N THR A 137 -16.87 17.41 -10.51
CA THR A 137 -15.89 16.44 -11.05
C THR A 137 -15.49 15.35 -10.06
N PHE A 138 -15.59 15.58 -8.75
CA PHE A 138 -15.24 14.58 -7.73
C PHE A 138 -16.11 13.33 -7.78
N TYR A 139 -17.43 13.49 -7.98
CA TYR A 139 -18.35 12.36 -8.09
C TYR A 139 -18.47 11.82 -9.51
N GLN A 140 -18.17 12.65 -10.52
CA GLN A 140 -18.24 12.25 -11.92
C GLN A 140 -17.33 11.05 -12.21
N ASN A 141 -16.14 10.97 -11.61
CA ASN A 141 -15.26 9.81 -11.79
C ASN A 141 -15.85 8.48 -11.28
N PHE A 142 -16.65 8.51 -10.21
CA PHE A 142 -17.32 7.31 -9.70
C PHE A 142 -18.53 6.95 -10.57
N ILE A 143 -19.29 7.96 -10.99
CA ILE A 143 -20.46 7.77 -11.86
C ILE A 143 -20.02 7.19 -13.22
N ASN A 144 -18.91 7.69 -13.77
CA ASN A 144 -18.32 7.20 -15.01
C ASN A 144 -17.93 5.71 -14.95
N MET A 145 -17.71 5.11 -13.77
CA MET A 145 -17.46 3.67 -13.66
C MET A 145 -18.72 2.83 -13.93
N TYR A 146 -19.90 3.37 -13.64
CA TYR A 146 -21.19 2.71 -13.89
C TYR A 146 -21.75 3.02 -15.28
N GLU A 147 -21.22 4.05 -15.95
CA GLU A 147 -21.59 4.40 -17.31
C GLU A 147 -20.76 3.63 -18.35
N TYR A 148 -21.30 3.52 -19.57
CA TYR A 148 -20.59 2.93 -20.70
C TYR A 148 -19.40 3.84 -21.09
N PRO A 149 -18.20 3.31 -21.39
CA PRO A 149 -17.84 1.90 -21.60
C PRO A 149 -17.31 1.16 -20.36
N PHE A 150 -17.10 1.86 -19.24
CA PHE A 150 -16.43 1.27 -18.07
C PHE A 150 -17.32 0.33 -17.25
N ASN A 151 -18.64 0.35 -17.45
CA ASN A 151 -19.58 -0.58 -16.82
C ASN A 151 -19.23 -2.07 -17.04
N ASN A 152 -18.50 -2.43 -18.10
CA ASN A 152 -18.03 -3.81 -18.25
C ASN A 152 -17.06 -4.22 -17.13
N MET A 153 -16.22 -3.31 -16.64
CA MET A 153 -15.29 -3.59 -15.54
C MET A 153 -16.02 -3.78 -14.21
N THR A 154 -17.10 -3.04 -13.96
CA THR A 154 -17.92 -3.21 -12.76
C THR A 154 -18.69 -4.53 -12.78
N ILE A 155 -19.22 -4.93 -13.94
CA ILE A 155 -19.87 -6.24 -14.08
C ILE A 155 -18.89 -7.38 -13.80
N ILE A 156 -17.66 -7.29 -14.34
CA ILE A 156 -16.60 -8.29 -14.09
C ILE A 156 -16.22 -8.36 -12.61
N SER A 157 -16.08 -7.23 -11.91
CA SER A 157 -15.73 -7.23 -10.49
C SER A 157 -16.81 -7.84 -9.60
N MET A 158 -18.10 -7.61 -9.92
CA MET A 158 -19.22 -8.24 -9.23
C MET A 158 -19.24 -9.75 -9.44
N LEU A 159 -19.03 -10.23 -10.67
CA LEU A 159 -18.92 -11.67 -10.96
C LEU A 159 -17.71 -12.29 -10.24
N TYR A 160 -16.58 -11.60 -10.18
CA TYR A 160 -15.39 -12.07 -9.45
C TYR A 160 -15.68 -12.27 -7.95
N LEU A 161 -16.35 -11.31 -7.31
CA LEU A 161 -16.75 -11.43 -5.89
C LEU A 161 -17.74 -12.57 -5.65
N LEU A 162 -18.66 -12.82 -6.59
CA LEU A 162 -19.61 -13.93 -6.50
C LEU A 162 -18.91 -15.30 -6.64
N ILE A 163 -17.98 -15.43 -7.59
CA ILE A 163 -17.19 -16.65 -7.78
C ILE A 163 -16.29 -16.92 -6.56
N SER A 164 -15.68 -15.87 -5.98
CA SER A 164 -14.84 -16.02 -4.79
C SER A 164 -15.65 -16.46 -3.57
N LEU A 165 -16.88 -15.99 -3.40
CA LEU A 165 -17.75 -16.47 -2.33
C LEU A 165 -18.08 -17.96 -2.49
N PHE A 166 -18.42 -18.42 -3.70
CA PHE A 166 -18.63 -19.85 -3.95
C PHE A 166 -17.39 -20.70 -3.70
N SER A 167 -16.20 -20.21 -4.09
CA SER A 167 -14.96 -20.94 -3.86
C SER A 167 -14.62 -21.02 -2.37
N ILE A 168 -14.82 -19.94 -1.60
CA ILE A 168 -14.64 -19.93 -0.15
C ILE A 168 -15.58 -20.93 0.52
N ILE A 169 -16.88 -20.93 0.18
CA ILE A 169 -17.85 -21.89 0.73
C ILE A 169 -17.41 -23.33 0.44
N LYS A 170 -16.97 -23.60 -0.80
CA LYS A 170 -16.49 -24.93 -1.19
C LYS A 170 -15.26 -25.34 -0.37
N ILE A 171 -14.28 -24.46 -0.18
CA ILE A 171 -13.09 -24.74 0.64
C ILE A 171 -13.47 -25.00 2.10
N CYS A 172 -14.32 -24.16 2.70
CA CYS A 172 -14.76 -24.31 4.08
C CYS A 172 -15.63 -25.57 4.30
N SER A 173 -16.35 -26.04 3.29
CA SER A 173 -17.20 -27.24 3.38
C SER A 173 -16.41 -28.57 3.37
N ILE A 174 -15.12 -28.54 2.99
CA ILE A 174 -14.25 -29.72 3.06
C ILE A 174 -13.99 -30.01 4.54
N LYS A 175 -14.74 -30.98 5.10
CA LYS A 175 -14.50 -31.48 6.45
C LYS A 175 -13.08 -32.05 6.53
N SER A 176 -12.22 -31.40 7.30
CA SER A 176 -10.99 -32.01 7.77
C SER A 176 -11.36 -33.22 8.63
N LEU A 177 -11.06 -34.42 8.13
CA LEU A 177 -10.93 -35.59 8.99
C LEU A 177 -9.99 -35.23 10.14
N MET A 178 -10.33 -35.69 11.34
CA MET A 178 -9.64 -35.33 12.57
C MET A 178 -8.13 -35.57 12.40
N LEU A 179 -7.34 -34.49 12.37
CA LEU A 179 -5.87 -34.52 12.39
C LEU A 179 -5.36 -34.87 13.80
N ARG A 180 -5.97 -35.89 14.42
CA ARG A 180 -5.42 -36.54 15.59
C ARG A 180 -4.59 -37.69 15.04
N LYS A 181 -3.26 -37.57 15.07
CA LYS A 181 -2.42 -38.77 15.03
C LYS A 181 -2.83 -39.59 16.25
N ILE A 182 -3.56 -40.67 16.00
CA ILE A 182 -3.70 -41.77 16.94
C ILE A 182 -2.48 -42.66 16.66
N ASN A 183 -1.66 -42.79 17.70
CA ASN A 183 -0.36 -43.46 17.84
C ASN A 183 0.86 -42.53 17.72
#